data_AF-A0A847CJW3-F1
#
_entry.id   AF-A0A847CJW3-F1
#
_cell.length_a   1.000
_cell.length_b   1.000
_cell.length_c   1.000
_cell.angle_alpha   90.00
_cell.angle_beta   90.00
_cell.angle_gamma   90.00
#
_symmetry.space_group_name_H-M   'P 1'
#
loop_
_entity.id
_entity.type
_entity.pdbx_description
1 polymer ?
#
loop_
_entity_poly.entity_id
_entity_poly.type
_entity_poly.pdbx_seq_one_letter_code
_entity_poly.pdbx_strand_id
1 'polypeptide(L)'
;MEKVKKIKRMRLFGILSIIVGLFLMLGSGSDFVGVVFLIAAIVIFVVGIVLVSTANKKGKTICMQCGASLFGCAYEYYELSTTKDSRGDEKTTVEFSATCPECGAEKTFTKKYTSYIAAKFSNGRQTVKAERINIEPKVKKDAKKYFGH
;
A
#
# COMPACT_ATOMS: atom_id res chain seq x y z
N MET A 1 -1.00 16.23 8.17
CA MET A 1 -0.13 15.58 9.19
C MET A 1 -0.85 15.18 10.49
N GLU A 2 -2.06 15.68 10.78
CA GLU A 2 -2.80 15.33 12.02
C GLU A 2 -3.21 13.85 12.14
N LYS A 3 -3.53 13.18 11.03
CA LYS A 3 -3.95 11.76 11.04
C LYS A 3 -2.83 10.81 11.53
N VAL A 4 -1.57 11.12 11.24
CA VAL A 4 -0.41 10.33 11.72
C VAL A 4 -0.16 10.56 13.22
N LYS A 5 -0.38 11.79 13.72
CA LYS A 5 -0.34 12.10 15.15
C LYS A 5 -1.44 11.33 15.91
N LYS A 6 -2.65 11.17 15.35
CA LYS A 6 -3.73 10.38 15.96
C LYS A 6 -3.40 8.89 16.10
N ILE A 7 -2.78 8.27 15.09
CA ILE A 7 -2.38 6.85 15.14
C ILE A 7 -1.27 6.60 16.17
N LYS A 8 -0.27 7.50 16.26
CA LYS A 8 0.78 7.42 17.29
C LYS A 8 0.19 7.58 18.70
N ARG A 9 -0.76 8.49 18.90
CA ARG A 9 -1.46 8.66 20.19
C ARG A 9 -2.27 7.41 20.58
N MET A 10 -3.03 6.82 19.67
CA MET A 10 -3.79 5.57 19.95
C MET A 10 -2.89 4.42 20.39
N ARG A 11 -1.73 4.23 19.74
CA ARG A 11 -0.76 3.20 20.15
C ARG A 11 -0.18 3.48 21.54
N LEU A 12 0.11 4.74 21.86
CA LEU A 12 0.61 5.14 23.17
C LEU A 12 -0.43 4.87 24.28
N PHE A 13 -1.71 5.18 24.03
CA PHE A 13 -2.80 4.88 24.96
C PHE A 13 -3.00 3.38 25.18
N GLY A 14 -2.90 2.57 24.12
CA GLY A 14 -3.00 1.10 24.24
C GLY A 14 -1.85 0.48 25.05
N ILE A 15 -0.63 1.00 24.91
CA ILE A 15 0.53 0.55 25.71
C ILE A 15 0.36 0.98 27.17
N LEU A 16 -0.07 2.22 27.43
CA LEU A 16 -0.35 2.68 28.79
C LEU A 16 -1.42 1.86 29.49
N SER A 17 -2.51 1.47 28.80
CA SER A 17 -3.56 0.65 29.41
C SER A 17 -3.08 -0.76 29.81
N ILE A 18 -2.14 -1.33 29.04
CA ILE A 18 -1.54 -2.62 29.37
C ILE A 18 -0.65 -2.49 30.62
N ILE A 19 0.17 -1.44 30.70
CA ILE A 19 1.05 -1.19 31.84
C ILE A 19 0.24 -0.96 33.14
N VAL A 20 -0.84 -0.17 33.07
CA VAL A 20 -1.74 0.07 34.21
C VAL A 20 -2.47 -1.21 34.63
N GLY A 21 -2.94 -2.01 33.67
CA GLY A 21 -3.57 -3.31 33.96
C GLY A 21 -2.61 -4.29 34.66
N LEU A 22 -1.33 -4.29 34.27
CA LEU A 22 -0.29 -5.13 34.88
C LEU A 22 0.05 -4.68 36.31
N PHE A 23 0.09 -3.37 36.55
CA PHE A 23 0.33 -2.80 37.89
C PHE A 23 -0.82 -3.10 38.86
N LEU A 24 -2.07 -3.07 38.38
CA LEU A 24 -3.25 -3.41 39.19
C LEU A 24 -3.32 -4.91 39.53
N MET A 25 -2.89 -5.79 38.61
CA MET A 25 -2.78 -7.24 38.87
C MET A 25 -1.73 -7.59 39.93
N LEU A 26 -0.60 -6.87 39.97
CA LEU A 26 0.46 -7.11 40.95
C LEU A 26 0.15 -6.51 42.34
N GLY A 27 -0.71 -5.48 42.41
CA GLY A 27 -1.01 -4.74 43.64
C GLY A 27 -2.28 -5.15 44.38
N SER A 28 -3.19 -5.91 43.75
CA SER A 28 -4.45 -6.30 44.37
C SER A 28 -4.67 -7.80 44.23
N GLY A 29 -4.76 -8.52 45.36
CA GLY A 29 -5.00 -9.97 45.43
C GLY A 29 -6.41 -10.41 44.97
N SER A 30 -7.01 -9.69 44.03
CA SER A 30 -8.29 -9.99 43.42
C SER A 30 -8.08 -10.43 41.97
N ASP A 31 -7.84 -11.72 41.79
CA ASP A 31 -7.61 -12.36 40.48
C ASP A 31 -8.67 -12.00 39.43
N PHE A 32 -9.90 -11.74 39.88
CA PHE A 32 -11.05 -11.44 39.02
C PHE A 32 -10.93 -10.09 38.29
N VAL A 33 -10.41 -9.05 38.95
CA VAL A 33 -10.28 -7.71 38.33
C VAL A 33 -9.19 -7.73 37.25
N GLY A 34 -8.09 -8.46 37.50
CA GLY A 34 -7.02 -8.65 36.54
C GLY A 34 -7.48 -9.33 35.24
N VAL A 35 -8.31 -10.37 35.37
CA VAL A 35 -8.84 -11.12 34.20
C VAL A 35 -9.72 -10.22 33.32
N VAL A 36 -10.56 -9.36 33.92
CA VAL A 36 -11.40 -8.43 33.15
C VAL A 36 -10.56 -7.42 32.36
N PHE A 37 -9.50 -6.89 32.96
CA PHE A 37 -8.57 -5.98 32.27
C PHE A 37 -7.76 -6.67 31.17
N LEU A 38 -7.35 -7.92 31.37
CA LEU A 38 -6.67 -8.72 30.35
C LEU A 38 -7.59 -8.95 29.14
N ILE A 39 -8.85 -9.33 29.37
CA ILE A 39 -9.84 -9.51 28.31
C ILE A 39 -10.07 -8.19 27.55
N ALA A 40 -10.23 -7.07 28.26
CA ALA A 40 -10.38 -5.76 27.63
C ALA A 40 -9.16 -5.37 26.77
N ALA A 41 -7.94 -5.63 27.25
CA ALA A 41 -6.71 -5.39 26.51
C ALA A 41 -6.61 -6.25 25.23
N ILE A 42 -6.98 -7.52 25.32
CA ILE A 42 -7.03 -8.43 24.16
C ILE A 42 -8.05 -7.94 23.13
N VAL A 43 -9.25 -7.54 23.56
CA VAL A 43 -10.28 -7.00 22.65
C VAL A 43 -9.78 -5.75 21.93
N ILE A 44 -9.18 -4.80 22.65
CA ILE A 44 -8.60 -3.58 22.06
C ILE A 44 -7.49 -3.93 21.07
N PHE A 45 -6.64 -4.90 21.39
CA PHE A 45 -5.56 -5.36 20.53
C PHE A 45 -6.08 -5.99 19.23
N VAL A 46 -7.08 -6.87 19.32
CA VAL A 46 -7.72 -7.51 18.17
C VAL A 46 -8.41 -6.47 17.28
N VAL A 47 -9.19 -5.55 17.86
CA VAL A 47 -9.84 -4.46 17.11
C VAL A 47 -8.78 -3.56 16.45
N GLY A 48 -7.69 -3.26 17.14
CA GLY A 48 -6.55 -2.52 16.59
C GLY A 48 -5.91 -3.21 15.39
N ILE A 49 -5.68 -4.52 15.47
CA ILE A 49 -5.15 -5.33 14.35
C ILE A 49 -6.12 -5.34 13.18
N VAL A 50 -7.42 -5.53 13.42
CA VAL A 50 -8.45 -5.54 12.35
C VAL A 50 -8.51 -4.18 11.67
N LEU A 51 -8.47 -3.07 12.41
CA LEU A 51 -8.48 -1.72 11.83
C LEU A 51 -7.21 -1.44 11.03
N VAL A 52 -6.03 -1.83 11.53
CA VAL A 52 -4.75 -1.69 10.82
C VAL A 52 -4.71 -2.59 9.57
N SER A 53 -5.22 -3.81 9.66
CA SER A 53 -5.31 -4.73 8.53
C SER A 53 -6.29 -4.20 7.47
N THR A 54 -7.41 -3.61 7.88
CA THR A 54 -8.37 -2.97 6.95
C THR A 54 -7.80 -1.70 6.32
N ALA A 55 -6.99 -0.94 7.06
CA ALA A 55 -6.26 0.23 6.54
C ALA A 55 -5.16 -0.17 5.55
N ASN A 56 -4.46 -1.28 5.79
CA ASN A 56 -3.35 -1.76 4.97
C ASN A 56 -3.80 -2.63 3.77
N LYS A 57 -4.95 -3.31 3.85
CA LYS A 57 -5.48 -4.15 2.76
C LYS A 57 -5.99 -3.34 1.57
N LYS A 58 -6.38 -2.09 1.79
CA LYS A 58 -6.72 -1.20 0.70
C LYS A 58 -5.45 -0.43 0.38
N GLY A 59 -4.79 -0.74 -0.74
CA GLY A 59 -3.75 0.08 -1.34
C GLY A 59 -4.31 1.44 -1.76
N LYS A 60 -4.82 2.21 -0.80
CA LYS A 60 -5.53 3.45 -1.01
C LYS A 60 -4.51 4.49 -1.38
N THR A 61 -4.40 4.70 -2.67
CA THR A 61 -3.90 5.97 -3.16
C THR A 61 -4.82 7.05 -2.58
N ILE A 62 -4.31 7.83 -1.64
CA ILE A 62 -5.05 8.95 -1.05
C ILE A 62 -4.72 10.24 -1.79
N CYS A 63 -5.69 11.12 -1.92
CA CYS A 63 -5.48 12.49 -2.36
C CYS A 63 -4.61 13.22 -1.33
N MET A 64 -3.51 13.84 -1.76
CA MET A 64 -2.61 14.54 -0.83
C MET A 64 -3.19 15.87 -0.33
N GLN A 65 -4.09 16.50 -1.10
CA GLN A 65 -4.74 17.75 -0.72
C GLN A 65 -5.86 17.55 0.32
N CYS A 66 -6.85 16.71 0.03
CA CYS A 66 -8.01 16.53 0.94
C CYS A 66 -7.96 15.24 1.78
N GLY A 67 -7.06 14.31 1.47
CA GLY A 67 -6.96 13.02 2.18
C GLY A 67 -8.09 12.04 1.86
N ALA A 68 -8.90 12.31 0.82
CA ALA A 68 -9.91 11.40 0.30
C ALA A 68 -9.28 10.17 -0.38
N SER A 69 -10.04 9.08 -0.45
CA SER A 69 -9.61 7.84 -1.09
C SER A 69 -9.80 7.95 -2.60
N LEU A 70 -8.75 7.69 -3.39
CA LEU A 70 -8.84 7.60 -4.86
C LEU A 70 -9.21 6.18 -5.33
N PHE A 71 -9.62 5.32 -4.41
CA PHE A 71 -10.15 4.00 -4.73
C PHE A 71 -11.53 4.11 -5.39
N GLY A 72 -11.72 3.45 -6.52
CA GLY A 72 -12.90 3.52 -7.38
C GLY A 72 -12.89 4.70 -8.36
N CYS A 73 -11.85 5.54 -8.39
CA CYS A 73 -11.78 6.68 -9.30
C CYS A 73 -11.40 6.25 -10.73
N ALA A 74 -11.92 6.97 -11.72
CA ALA A 74 -11.46 6.85 -13.09
C ALA A 74 -9.97 7.22 -13.15
N TYR A 75 -9.22 6.45 -13.95
CA TYR A 75 -7.82 6.72 -14.22
C TYR A 75 -7.59 6.76 -15.72
N GLU A 76 -6.65 7.57 -16.12
CA GLU A 76 -6.10 7.59 -17.47
C GLU A 76 -4.63 7.21 -17.40
N TYR A 77 -4.10 6.65 -18.49
CA TYR A 77 -2.68 6.37 -18.57
C TYR A 77 -2.13 6.77 -19.93
N TYR A 78 -0.87 7.22 -19.91
CA TYR A 78 -0.16 7.75 -21.06
C TYR A 78 1.23 7.13 -21.14
N GLU A 79 1.64 6.69 -22.31
CA GLU A 79 3.02 6.26 -22.55
C GLU A 79 3.91 7.50 -22.76
N LEU A 80 4.84 7.75 -21.84
CA LEU A 80 5.70 8.94 -21.89
C LEU A 80 6.93 8.74 -22.76
N SER A 81 7.63 7.61 -22.57
CA SER A 81 8.91 7.37 -23.23
C SER A 81 9.31 5.91 -23.17
N THR A 82 10.03 5.46 -24.20
CA THR A 82 10.64 4.13 -24.24
C THR A 82 12.16 4.29 -24.24
N THR A 83 12.81 3.66 -23.27
CA THR A 83 14.26 3.70 -23.07
C THR A 83 14.85 2.31 -23.22
N LYS A 84 16.03 2.20 -23.83
CA LYS A 84 16.77 0.94 -23.92
C LYS A 84 17.77 0.85 -22.76
N ASP A 85 17.77 -0.28 -22.07
CA ASP A 85 18.80 -0.59 -21.09
C ASP A 85 20.10 -1.01 -21.81
N SER A 86 21.21 -1.01 -21.08
CA SER A 86 22.53 -1.55 -21.45
C SER A 86 22.49 -2.96 -22.04
N ARG A 87 21.44 -3.73 -21.74
CA ARG A 87 21.20 -5.10 -22.22
C ARG A 87 20.38 -5.17 -23.52
N GLY A 88 19.96 -4.03 -24.07
CA GLY A 88 19.07 -3.95 -25.23
C GLY A 88 17.58 -4.16 -24.90
N ASP A 89 17.23 -4.41 -23.64
CA ASP A 89 15.84 -4.53 -23.17
C ASP A 89 15.16 -3.14 -23.22
N GLU A 90 13.92 -3.05 -23.73
CA GLU A 90 13.17 -1.79 -23.75
C GLU A 90 12.29 -1.66 -22.49
N LYS A 91 12.39 -0.49 -21.85
CA LYS A 91 11.56 -0.07 -20.74
C LYS A 91 10.70 1.11 -21.16
N THR A 92 9.39 0.88 -21.20
CA THR A 92 8.38 1.91 -21.44
C THR A 92 7.95 2.53 -20.12
N THR A 93 8.03 3.85 -20.02
CA THR A 93 7.54 4.63 -18.88
C THR A 93 6.09 5.02 -19.14
N VAL A 94 5.20 4.59 -18.27
CA VAL A 94 3.77 4.91 -18.32
C VAL A 94 3.44 5.84 -17.16
N GLU A 95 2.79 6.95 -17.46
CA GLU A 95 2.17 7.83 -16.47
C GLU A 95 0.73 7.42 -16.23
N PHE A 96 0.32 7.41 -14.98
CA PHE A 96 -1.06 7.24 -14.56
C PHE A 96 -1.54 8.57 -14.00
N SER A 97 -2.68 9.06 -14.47
CA SER A 97 -3.36 10.22 -13.93
C SER A 97 -4.72 9.82 -13.36
N ALA A 98 -5.08 10.39 -12.21
CA ALA A 98 -6.41 10.27 -11.65
C ALA A 98 -6.82 11.58 -10.97
N THR A 99 -8.03 12.02 -11.24
CA THR A 99 -8.60 13.23 -10.65
C THR A 99 -9.37 12.88 -9.38
N CYS A 100 -9.13 13.62 -8.30
CA CYS A 100 -9.83 13.43 -7.05
C CYS A 100 -11.28 13.93 -7.16
N PRO A 101 -12.29 13.08 -6.91
CA PRO A 101 -13.70 13.48 -7.05
C PRO A 101 -14.13 14.53 -6.01
N GLU A 102 -13.44 14.61 -4.87
CA GLU A 102 -13.81 15.50 -3.77
C GLU A 102 -13.24 16.92 -3.92
N CYS A 103 -12.11 17.09 -4.60
CA CYS A 103 -11.41 18.39 -4.65
C CYS A 103 -10.86 18.76 -6.03
N GLY A 104 -11.08 17.93 -7.05
CA GLY A 104 -10.59 18.16 -8.41
C GLY A 104 -9.07 18.03 -8.58
N ALA A 105 -8.34 17.73 -7.50
CA ALA A 105 -6.90 17.56 -7.54
C ALA A 105 -6.48 16.38 -8.41
N GLU A 106 -5.65 16.62 -9.41
CA GLU A 106 -5.01 15.56 -10.17
C GLU A 106 -3.85 14.94 -9.42
N LYS A 107 -3.77 13.62 -9.49
CA LYS A 107 -2.65 12.85 -8.98
C LYS A 107 -2.05 12.05 -10.11
N THR A 108 -0.83 12.43 -10.49
CA THR A 108 -0.04 11.69 -11.46
C THR A 108 1.00 10.82 -10.76
N PHE A 109 1.28 9.64 -11.31
CA PHE A 109 2.46 8.87 -10.95
C PHE A 109 2.99 8.10 -12.16
N THR A 110 4.31 7.99 -12.26
CA THR A 110 4.97 7.28 -13.36
C THR A 110 5.47 5.91 -12.93
N LYS A 111 5.32 4.89 -13.77
CA LYS A 111 5.88 3.54 -13.56
C LYS A 111 6.51 3.01 -14.84
N LYS A 112 7.65 2.34 -14.70
CA LYS A 112 8.38 1.75 -15.81
C LYS A 112 8.03 0.27 -15.98
N TYR A 113 7.72 -0.14 -17.20
CA TYR A 113 7.40 -1.52 -17.59
C TYR A 113 8.37 -2.00 -18.65
N THR A 114 8.78 -3.26 -18.58
CA THR A 114 9.54 -3.90 -19.67
C THR A 114 8.58 -4.20 -20.82
N SER A 115 8.79 -3.54 -21.96
CA SER A 115 8.00 -3.70 -23.19
C SER A 115 8.66 -4.61 -24.22
N TYR A 116 9.98 -4.79 -24.15
CA TYR A 116 10.71 -5.70 -25.03
C TYR A 116 11.89 -6.33 -24.29
N ILE A 117 12.08 -7.63 -24.49
CA ILE A 117 13.27 -8.35 -24.01
C ILE A 117 14.13 -8.67 -25.24
N ALA A 118 15.39 -8.26 -25.21
CA ALA A 118 16.34 -8.61 -26.26
C ALA A 118 16.74 -10.09 -26.16
N ALA A 119 17.09 -10.70 -27.30
CA ALA A 119 17.58 -12.08 -27.31
C ALA A 119 18.86 -12.19 -26.48
N LYS A 120 18.92 -13.20 -25.59
CA LYS A 120 20.10 -13.47 -24.76
C LYS A 120 20.72 -14.78 -25.19
N PHE A 121 22.05 -14.78 -25.26
CA PHE A 121 22.86 -15.92 -25.61
C PHE A 121 23.82 -16.19 -24.45
N SER A 122 23.94 -17.45 -24.06
CA SER A 122 24.92 -17.91 -23.07
C SER A 122 25.63 -19.14 -23.63
N ASN A 123 26.96 -19.11 -23.65
CA ASN A 123 27.80 -20.18 -24.19
C ASN A 123 27.38 -20.65 -25.59
N GLY A 124 27.15 -19.70 -26.52
CA GLY A 124 26.78 -20.00 -27.90
C GLY A 124 25.36 -20.56 -28.10
N ARG A 125 24.58 -20.73 -27.03
CA ARG A 125 23.18 -21.15 -27.08
C ARG A 125 22.25 -20.00 -26.74
N GLN A 126 21.16 -19.87 -27.49
CA GLN A 126 20.11 -18.88 -27.21
C GLN A 126 19.36 -19.29 -25.94
N THR A 127 19.41 -18.47 -24.90
CA THR A 127 18.73 -18.70 -23.62
C THR A 127 17.41 -17.95 -23.52
N VAL A 128 17.27 -16.84 -24.24
CA VAL A 128 16.03 -16.04 -24.29
C VAL A 128 15.78 -15.63 -25.74
N LYS A 129 14.55 -15.85 -26.23
CA LYS A 129 14.09 -15.32 -27.51
C LYS A 129 13.72 -13.85 -27.36
N ALA A 130 14.03 -13.06 -28.38
CA ALA A 130 13.56 -11.69 -28.44
C ALA A 130 12.04 -11.67 -28.52
N GLU A 131 11.39 -10.93 -27.62
CA GLU A 131 9.93 -10.90 -27.53
C GLU A 131 9.43 -9.52 -27.11
N ARG A 132 8.41 -9.00 -27.80
CA ARG A 132 7.64 -7.85 -27.35
C ARG A 132 6.61 -8.30 -26.33
N ILE A 133 6.62 -7.66 -25.17
CA ILE A 133 5.68 -7.92 -24.09
C ILE A 133 4.55 -6.91 -24.19
N ASN A 134 3.31 -7.38 -24.28
CA ASN A 134 2.16 -6.50 -24.09
C ASN A 134 2.14 -5.99 -22.64
N ILE A 135 2.30 -4.68 -22.46
CA ILE A 135 2.33 -4.02 -21.14
C ILE A 135 0.94 -3.70 -20.61
N GLU A 136 -0.10 -3.65 -21.44
CA GLU A 136 -1.49 -3.37 -21.04
C GLU A 136 -1.99 -4.22 -19.86
N PRO A 137 -1.83 -5.57 -19.83
CA PRO A 137 -2.31 -6.36 -18.69
C PRO A 137 -1.58 -6.01 -17.39
N LYS A 138 -0.32 -5.59 -17.46
CA LYS A 138 0.45 -5.14 -16.28
C LYS A 138 -0.01 -3.76 -15.81
N VAL A 139 -0.23 -2.84 -16.75
CA VAL A 139 -0.78 -1.50 -16.52
C VAL A 139 -2.15 -1.60 -15.85
N LYS A 140 -3.07 -2.43 -16.38
CA LYS A 140 -4.40 -2.66 -15.79
C LYS A 140 -4.31 -3.26 -14.39
N LYS A 141 -3.44 -4.25 -14.17
CA LYS A 141 -3.26 -4.87 -12.84
C LYS A 141 -2.74 -3.87 -11.80
N ASP A 142 -1.80 -3.03 -12.18
CA ASP A 142 -1.29 -1.97 -11.30
C ASP A 142 -2.35 -0.89 -11.07
N ALA A 143 -3.05 -0.43 -12.11
CA ALA A 143 -4.16 0.50 -11.94
C ALA A 143 -5.24 -0.05 -11.00
N LYS A 144 -5.59 -1.34 -11.10
CA LYS A 144 -6.48 -2.01 -10.14
C LYS A 144 -5.96 -1.97 -8.71
N LYS A 145 -4.65 -2.16 -8.53
CA LYS A 145 -4.02 -2.13 -7.21
C LYS A 145 -4.08 -0.74 -6.58
N TYR A 146 -3.90 0.32 -7.37
CA TYR A 146 -3.82 1.71 -6.90
C TYR A 146 -5.18 2.42 -6.86
N PHE A 147 -6.07 2.10 -7.78
CA PHE A 147 -7.34 2.76 -8.00
C PHE A 147 -8.55 1.84 -7.87
N GLY A 148 -8.37 0.52 -7.71
CA GLY A 148 -9.46 -0.40 -7.37
C GLY A 148 -10.29 -0.95 -8.53
N HIS A 149 -9.99 -0.59 -9.79
CA HIS A 149 -10.69 -1.07 -11.00
C HIS A 149 -9.93 -2.18 -11.73
#